data_AF-A0A392Q3H0-F1
#
_entry.id   AF-A0A392Q3H0-F1
#
_cell.length_a   1.000
_cell.length_b   1.000
_cell.length_c   1.000
_cell.angle_alpha   90.00
_cell.angle_beta   90.00
_cell.angle_gamma   90.00
#
_symmetry.space_group_name_H-M   'P 1'
#
loop_
_entity.id
_entity.type
_entity.pdbx_description
1 polymer ?
#
loop_
_entity_poly.entity_id
_entity_poly.type
_entity_poly.pdbx_seq_one_letter_code
_entity_poly.pdbx_strand_id
1 'polypeptide(L)'
;GQIKTLLLQGNLLIWAKHLQMTQGYFEAMKTSQETSNKNQEALIKNLEVQMGQLSRQFSNLQGSGGFGGNTQDNPKNESCKAINLRNRVVPSPEVRESSRKKENKKESEGEVEKVRKEGVENEKNGVVENE
;
A
#
# COMPACT_ATOMS: atom_id res chain seq x y z
N GLY A 1 7.85 -74.77 23.81
CA GLY A 1 6.55 -75.05 24.44
C GLY A 1 5.51 -74.16 23.81
N GLN A 2 4.37 -74.73 23.41
CA GLN A 2 3.29 -74.09 22.64
C GLN A 2 2.89 -72.68 23.12
N ILE A 3 2.87 -72.47 24.45
CA ILE A 3 2.54 -71.18 25.07
C ILE A 3 3.50 -70.06 24.65
N LYS A 4 4.81 -70.33 24.57
CA LYS A 4 5.80 -69.32 24.15
C LYS A 4 5.58 -68.91 22.69
N THR A 5 5.23 -69.88 21.84
CA THR A 5 4.95 -69.63 20.42
C THR A 5 3.69 -68.77 20.25
N LEU A 6 2.62 -69.06 20.99
CA LEU A 6 1.40 -68.26 20.97
C LEU A 6 1.61 -66.82 21.44
N LEU A 7 2.40 -66.61 22.50
CA LEU A 7 2.75 -65.27 22.97
C LEU A 7 3.55 -64.47 21.93
N LEU A 8 4.52 -65.11 21.27
CA LEU A 8 5.30 -64.47 20.21
C LEU A 8 4.41 -64.09 19.01
N GLN A 9 3.50 -64.97 18.60
CA GLN A 9 2.54 -64.72 17.52
C GLN A 9 1.58 -63.57 17.86
N GLY A 10 1.07 -63.52 19.09
CA GLY A 10 0.21 -62.43 19.56
C GLY A 10 0.92 -61.07 19.52
N ASN A 11 2.16 -61.00 20.02
CA ASN A 11 2.96 -59.78 19.99
C ASN A 11 3.27 -59.32 18.55
N LEU A 12 3.57 -60.27 17.65
CA LEU A 12 3.80 -59.96 16.25
C LEU A 12 2.55 -59.37 15.58
N LEU A 13 1.37 -59.93 15.87
CA LEU A 13 0.09 -59.43 15.36
C LEU A 13 -0.21 -58.02 15.86
N ILE A 14 0.02 -57.76 17.15
CA ILE A 14 -0.16 -56.44 17.76
C ILE A 14 0.78 -55.42 17.08
N TRP A 15 2.04 -55.78 16.87
CA TRP A 15 3.02 -54.90 16.22
C TRP A 15 2.65 -54.62 14.76
N ALA A 16 2.22 -55.65 14.01
CA ALA A 16 1.76 -55.49 12.64
C ALA A 16 0.54 -54.54 12.55
N LYS A 17 -0.43 -54.70 13.46
CA LYS A 17 -1.62 -53.83 13.52
C LYS A 17 -1.25 -52.39 13.87
N HIS A 18 -0.32 -52.19 14.81
CA HIS A 18 0.18 -50.87 15.15
C HIS A 18 0.87 -50.20 13.96
N LEU A 19 1.73 -50.93 13.24
CA LEU A 19 2.43 -50.41 12.08
C LEU A 19 1.47 -50.01 10.96
N GLN A 20 0.47 -50.85 10.68
CA GLN A 20 -0.58 -50.55 9.69
C GLN A 20 -1.40 -49.31 10.09
N MET A 21 -1.76 -49.20 11.36
CA MET A 21 -2.48 -48.05 11.89
C MET A 21 -1.66 -46.77 11.74
N THR A 22 -0.38 -46.79 12.11
CA THR A 22 0.52 -45.63 11.98
C THR A 22 0.72 -45.21 10.52
N GLN A 23 0.85 -46.16 9.60
CA GLN A 23 0.92 -45.87 8.16
C GLN A 23 -0.37 -45.20 7.66
N GLY A 24 -1.54 -45.75 8.02
CA GLY A 24 -2.83 -45.17 7.63
C GLY A 24 -3.03 -43.75 8.17
N TYR A 25 -2.64 -43.50 9.42
CA TYR A 25 -2.69 -42.15 10.00
C TYR A 25 -1.75 -41.17 9.30
N PHE A 26 -0.53 -41.60 8.98
CA PHE A 26 0.43 -40.74 8.27
C PHE A 26 -0.08 -40.34 6.88
N GLU A 27 -0.62 -41.30 6.11
CA GLU A 27 -1.20 -41.01 4.80
C GLU A 27 -2.44 -40.10 4.89
N ALA A 28 -3.33 -40.31 5.86
CA ALA A 28 -4.48 -39.44 6.08
C ALA A 28 -4.06 -38.00 6.45
N MET A 29 -3.04 -37.85 7.31
CA MET A 29 -2.51 -36.54 7.68
C MET A 29 -1.86 -35.85 6.47
N LYS A 30 -1.04 -36.58 5.70
CA LYS A 30 -0.37 -36.07 4.50
C LYS A 30 -1.37 -35.58 3.46
N THR A 31 -2.39 -36.38 3.16
CA THR A 31 -3.44 -36.03 2.19
C THR A 31 -4.29 -34.85 2.65
N SER A 32 -4.61 -34.78 3.95
CA SER A 32 -5.30 -33.63 4.54
C SER A 32 -4.47 -32.35 4.40
N GLN A 33 -3.17 -32.40 4.73
CA GLN A 33 -2.27 -31.27 4.59
C GLN A 33 -2.13 -30.81 3.14
N GLU A 34 -1.97 -31.75 2.20
CA GLU A 34 -1.87 -31.44 0.77
C GLU A 34 -3.13 -30.75 0.24
N THR A 35 -4.30 -31.21 0.68
CA THR A 35 -5.59 -30.59 0.29
C THR A 35 -5.72 -29.18 0.86
N SER A 36 -5.33 -28.98 2.12
CA SER A 36 -5.31 -27.66 2.75
C SER A 36 -4.40 -26.69 1.99
N ASN A 37 -3.19 -27.12 1.63
CA ASN A 37 -2.24 -26.30 0.87
C ASN A 37 -2.79 -25.92 -0.51
N LYS A 38 -3.35 -26.88 -1.26
CA LYS A 38 -3.98 -26.61 -2.56
C LYS A 38 -5.12 -25.59 -2.45
N ASN A 39 -5.94 -25.70 -1.41
CA ASN A 39 -7.01 -24.74 -1.15
C ASN A 39 -6.45 -23.35 -0.82
N GLN A 40 -5.41 -23.27 0.01
CA GLN A 40 -4.75 -22.00 0.32
C GLN A 40 -4.16 -21.35 -0.93
N GLU A 41 -3.47 -22.11 -1.78
CA GLU A 41 -2.96 -21.60 -3.06
C GLU A 41 -4.07 -21.07 -3.97
N ALA A 42 -5.21 -21.77 -4.04
CA ALA A 42 -6.36 -21.33 -4.82
C ALA A 42 -6.98 -20.04 -4.26
N LEU A 43 -7.10 -19.93 -2.93
CA LEU A 43 -7.58 -18.73 -2.26
C LEU A 43 -6.64 -17.53 -2.51
N ILE A 44 -5.33 -17.73 -2.42
CA ILE A 44 -4.33 -16.69 -2.70
C ILE A 44 -4.47 -16.19 -4.14
N LYS A 45 -4.50 -17.10 -5.13
CA LYS A 45 -4.66 -16.74 -6.55
C LYS A 45 -5.95 -15.98 -6.80
N ASN A 46 -7.05 -16.37 -6.15
CA ASN A 46 -8.32 -15.66 -6.29
C ASN A 46 -8.22 -14.24 -5.71
N LEU A 47 -7.60 -14.07 -4.54
CA LEU A 47 -7.36 -12.75 -3.96
C LEU A 47 -6.48 -11.88 -4.86
N GLU A 48 -5.41 -12.44 -5.44
CA GLU A 48 -4.55 -11.73 -6.41
C GLU A 48 -5.35 -11.23 -7.62
N VAL A 49 -6.25 -12.05 -8.16
CA VAL A 49 -7.13 -11.66 -9.26
C VAL A 49 -8.06 -10.51 -8.85
N GLN A 50 -8.73 -10.62 -7.70
CA GLN A 50 -9.62 -9.57 -7.19
C GLN A 50 -8.87 -8.26 -6.95
N MET A 51 -7.71 -8.31 -6.33
CA MET A 51 -6.86 -7.13 -6.12
C MET A 51 -6.40 -6.52 -7.45
N GLY A 52 -6.03 -7.35 -8.44
CA GLY A 52 -5.68 -6.89 -9.78
C GLY A 52 -6.84 -6.21 -10.51
N GLN A 53 -8.07 -6.72 -10.37
CA GLN A 53 -9.28 -6.11 -10.91
C GLN A 53 -9.60 -4.77 -10.24
N LEU A 54 -9.56 -4.73 -8.90
CA LEU A 54 -9.75 -3.49 -8.12
C LEU A 54 -8.71 -2.44 -8.49
N SER A 55 -7.45 -2.82 -8.63
CA SER A 55 -6.36 -1.94 -9.08
C SER A 55 -6.66 -1.33 -10.45
N ARG A 56 -7.11 -2.14 -11.42
CA ARG A 56 -7.51 -1.65 -12.76
C ARG A 56 -8.69 -0.67 -12.68
N GLN A 57 -9.70 -0.96 -11.85
CA GLN A 57 -10.83 -0.05 -11.66
C GLN A 57 -10.37 1.29 -11.07
N PHE A 58 -9.46 1.25 -10.10
CA PHE A 58 -8.88 2.45 -9.50
C PHE A 58 -8.06 3.27 -10.50
N SER A 59 -7.21 2.64 -11.31
CA SER A 59 -6.47 3.32 -12.39
C SER A 59 -7.41 3.94 -13.43
N ASN A 60 -8.48 3.24 -13.81
CA ASN A 60 -9.47 3.77 -14.74
C ASN A 60 -10.20 4.99 -14.16
N LEU A 61 -10.57 4.96 -12.88
CA LEU A 61 -11.21 6.08 -12.19
C LEU A 61 -10.30 7.32 -12.11
N GLN A 62 -9.01 7.12 -11.86
CA GLN A 62 -8.04 8.22 -11.86
C GLN A 62 -7.85 8.82 -13.27
N GLY A 63 -7.77 7.97 -14.30
CA GLY A 63 -7.59 8.40 -15.68
C GLY A 63 -8.77 9.16 -16.28
N SER A 64 -9.99 8.94 -15.78
CA SER A 64 -11.22 9.57 -16.30
C SER A 64 -11.61 10.90 -15.64
N GLY A 65 -10.79 11.45 -14.74
CA GLY A 65 -11.10 12.72 -14.05
C GLY A 65 -10.99 12.69 -12.52
N GLY A 66 -10.35 11.67 -11.94
CA GLY A 66 -10.17 11.53 -10.49
C GLY A 66 -11.41 11.01 -9.77
N PHE A 67 -11.31 10.82 -8.45
CA PHE A 67 -12.51 10.64 -7.62
C PHE A 67 -13.37 11.89 -7.81
N GLY A 68 -14.49 11.75 -8.51
CA GLY A 68 -15.50 12.79 -8.62
C GLY A 68 -15.95 13.14 -7.21
N GLY A 69 -15.28 14.11 -6.58
CA GLY A 69 -15.74 14.70 -5.35
C GLY A 69 -17.13 15.26 -5.60
N ASN A 70 -18.00 15.24 -4.59
CA ASN A 70 -19.26 15.97 -4.62
C ASN A 70 -19.02 17.50 -4.54
N THR A 71 -18.00 17.99 -5.22
CA THR A 71 -17.65 19.39 -5.29
C THR A 71 -18.45 19.96 -6.45
N GLN A 72 -19.58 20.59 -6.15
CA GLN A 72 -20.18 21.52 -7.10
C GLN A 72 -19.28 22.77 -7.15
N ASP A 73 -18.93 23.20 -8.36
CA ASP A 73 -18.32 24.52 -8.55
C ASP A 73 -19.24 25.57 -7.93
N ASN A 74 -18.69 26.42 -7.05
CA ASN A 74 -19.45 27.52 -6.49
C ASN A 74 -19.95 28.38 -7.66
N PRO A 75 -21.27 28.56 -7.82
CA PRO A 75 -21.84 29.20 -8.99
C PRO A 75 -21.39 30.67 -9.02
N LYS A 76 -20.49 30.97 -9.97
CA LYS A 76 -19.86 32.30 -10.12
C LYS A 76 -20.84 33.39 -10.62
N ASN A 77 -22.02 32.98 -11.05
CA ASN A 77 -23.04 33.82 -11.68
C ASN A 77 -24.22 34.13 -10.75
N GLU A 78 -24.25 33.57 -9.55
CA GLU A 78 -25.15 34.08 -8.51
C GLU A 78 -24.48 35.34 -8.00
N SER A 79 -25.23 36.44 -7.91
CA SER A 79 -24.68 37.66 -7.36
C SER A 79 -24.18 37.36 -5.95
N CYS A 80 -22.85 37.27 -5.81
CA CYS A 80 -22.21 37.27 -4.51
C CYS A 80 -22.75 38.52 -3.82
N LYS A 81 -23.60 38.35 -2.81
CA LYS A 81 -24.08 39.45 -1.98
C LYS A 81 -22.87 39.96 -1.21
N ALA A 82 -22.11 40.84 -1.85
CA ALA A 82 -20.98 41.51 -1.24
C ALA A 82 -21.51 42.23 -0.01
N ILE A 83 -21.10 41.77 1.17
CA ILE A 83 -21.35 42.47 2.42
C ILE A 83 -20.63 43.81 2.34
N ASN A 84 -21.41 44.87 2.22
CA ASN A 84 -20.85 46.22 2.24
C ASN A 84 -20.48 46.54 3.69
N LEU A 85 -19.29 47.11 3.87
CA LEU A 85 -18.92 47.71 5.14
C LEU A 85 -19.93 48.85 5.44
N ARG A 86 -20.31 49.03 6.72
CA ARG A 86 -21.33 50.03 7.14
C ARG A 86 -21.04 51.46 6.64
N ASN A 87 -19.80 51.74 6.27
CA ASN A 87 -19.32 53.01 5.74
C ASN A 87 -19.26 53.05 4.20
N ARG A 88 -20.06 52.30 3.44
CA ARG A 88 -20.35 52.50 1.98
C ARG A 88 -19.16 52.70 1.01
N VAL A 89 -17.90 52.47 1.40
CA VAL A 89 -16.76 52.58 0.49
C VAL A 89 -16.38 51.17 0.02
N VAL A 90 -16.62 50.92 -1.25
CA VAL A 90 -16.18 49.70 -1.96
C VAL A 90 -14.83 50.01 -2.61
N PRO A 91 -13.72 49.34 -2.27
CA PRO A 91 -12.50 49.43 -3.07
C PRO A 91 -12.80 48.87 -4.46
N SER A 92 -12.61 49.70 -5.49
CA SER A 92 -12.78 49.26 -6.88
C SER A 92 -11.80 48.12 -7.18
N PRO A 93 -12.21 47.04 -7.86
CA PRO A 93 -11.28 46.01 -8.29
C PRO A 93 -10.37 46.60 -9.38
N GLU A 94 -9.08 46.78 -9.06
CA GLU A 94 -8.06 47.09 -10.06
C GLU A 94 -7.97 45.91 -11.05
N VAL A 95 -8.58 46.11 -12.21
CA VAL A 95 -8.37 45.27 -13.39
C VAL A 95 -6.91 45.45 -13.80
N ARG A 96 -6.06 44.48 -13.47
CA ARG A 96 -4.69 44.42 -13.98
C ARG A 96 -4.73 44.04 -15.46
N GLU A 97 -4.82 45.04 -16.33
CA GLU A 97 -4.59 44.86 -17.76
C GLU A 97 -3.10 44.70 -18.05
N SER A 98 -2.77 43.58 -18.69
CA SER A 98 -1.45 43.23 -19.20
C SER A 98 -0.98 44.22 -20.26
N SER A 99 0.15 44.89 -20.03
CA SER A 99 0.87 45.63 -21.09
C SER A 99 2.27 45.06 -21.28
N ARG A 100 2.43 44.33 -22.39
CA ARG A 100 3.73 44.00 -22.99
C ARG A 100 4.43 45.31 -23.38
N LYS A 101 5.65 45.53 -22.90
CA LYS A 101 6.64 46.34 -23.62
C LYS A 101 8.03 45.75 -23.41
N LYS A 102 8.60 45.26 -24.52
CA LYS A 102 10.02 44.98 -24.69
C LYS A 102 10.78 46.30 -24.58
N GLU A 103 11.83 46.34 -23.77
CA GLU A 103 12.98 47.20 -24.03
C GLU A 103 14.24 46.50 -23.55
N ASN A 104 15.09 46.14 -24.51
CA ASN A 104 16.45 45.66 -24.27
C ASN A 104 17.36 46.86 -24.00
N LYS A 105 18.15 46.83 -22.92
CA LYS A 105 19.50 47.40 -22.95
C LYS A 105 20.44 46.72 -21.94
N LYS A 106 21.39 46.01 -22.53
CA LYS A 106 22.76 45.60 -22.11
C LYS A 106 23.31 46.35 -20.88
N GLU A 107 23.76 45.66 -19.83
CA GLU A 107 25.06 44.92 -19.68
C GLU A 107 26.04 45.78 -18.86
N SER A 108 26.43 45.30 -17.69
CA SER A 108 27.80 45.43 -17.18
C SER A 108 27.98 44.57 -15.92
N GLU A 109 28.97 43.70 -16.01
CA GLU A 109 29.49 42.79 -15.01
C GLU A 109 30.01 43.50 -13.75
N GLY A 110 30.03 42.77 -12.63
CA GLY A 110 30.55 43.23 -11.35
C GLY A 110 30.60 42.10 -10.33
N GLU A 111 31.60 41.25 -10.48
CA GLU A 111 32.14 40.23 -9.55
C GLU A 111 32.32 40.83 -8.12
N VAL A 112 32.13 40.14 -6.99
CA VAL A 112 33.08 39.21 -6.32
C VAL A 112 32.46 38.78 -4.97
N GLU A 113 32.27 37.46 -4.80
CA GLU A 113 32.73 36.61 -3.68
C GLU A 113 32.49 36.99 -2.18
N LYS A 114 31.86 36.09 -1.39
CA LYS A 114 32.58 35.21 -0.42
C LYS A 114 31.70 34.34 0.50
N VAL A 115 32.09 33.05 0.50
CA VAL A 115 32.33 32.16 1.65
C VAL A 115 31.15 31.41 2.30
N ARG A 116 31.04 30.14 1.87
CA ARG A 116 30.98 28.85 2.61
C ARG A 116 30.67 28.88 4.12
N LYS A 117 29.75 28.01 4.55
CA LYS A 117 29.97 27.07 5.68
C LYS A 117 29.30 25.72 5.40
N GLU A 118 30.12 24.68 5.48
CA GLU A 118 29.80 23.25 5.50
C GLU A 118 29.36 22.79 6.90
N GLY A 119 28.71 21.61 6.95
CA GLY A 119 28.61 20.70 8.10
C GLY A 119 27.43 21.00 9.03
N VAL A 120 26.68 20.03 9.56
CA VAL A 120 27.11 18.71 10.03
C VAL A 120 25.90 17.77 10.07
N GLU A 121 26.11 16.52 9.65
CA GLU A 121 25.25 15.35 9.79
C GLU A 121 24.96 15.01 11.26
N ASN A 122 23.83 14.36 11.55
CA ASN A 122 23.78 13.24 12.51
C ASN A 122 22.34 12.68 12.61
N GLU A 123 22.11 11.47 12.08
CA GLU A 123 21.06 10.60 12.61
C GLU A 123 21.39 9.12 12.33
N LYS A 124 21.91 8.43 13.35
CA LYS A 124 21.91 6.97 13.44
C LYS A 124 21.60 6.56 14.88
N ASN A 125 20.31 6.39 15.17
CA ASN A 125 19.83 5.46 16.20
C ASN A 125 20.04 4.03 15.62
N GLY A 126 20.51 2.99 16.30
CA GLY A 126 20.52 2.69 17.72
C GLY A 126 19.75 1.38 17.93
N VAL A 127 20.38 0.22 17.71
CA VAL A 127 19.89 -1.09 18.18
C VAL A 127 21.10 -1.95 18.55
N VAL A 128 21.26 -2.20 19.85
CA VAL A 128 22.12 -3.24 20.41
C VAL A 128 21.15 -4.26 21.00
N GLU A 129 21.02 -5.43 20.37
CA GLU A 129 20.36 -6.58 20.98
C GLU A 129 21.42 -7.38 21.75
N ASN A 130 21.21 -7.47 23.07
CA ASN A 130 21.83 -8.46 23.94
C ASN A 130 20.68 -9.23 24.58
N GLU A 131 20.47 -10.48 24.16
CA GLU A 131 19.99 -11.57 25.03
C GLU A 131 20.34 -12.94 24.41
#